data_AF-A0A377DE45-F1
#
_entry.id   AF-A0A377DE45-F1
#
_cell.length_a   1.000
_cell.length_b   1.000
_cell.length_c   1.000
_cell.angle_alpha   90.00
_cell.angle_beta   90.00
_cell.angle_gamma   90.00
#
_symmetry.space_group_name_H-M   'P 1'
#
loop_
_entity.id
_entity.type
_entity.pdbx_description
1 polymer ?
#
loop_
_entity_poly.entity_id
_entity_poly.type
_entity_poly.pdbx_seq_one_letter_code
_entity_poly.pdbx_strand_id
1 'polypeptide(L)'
;MLPDGSSAYTRDGSFQVDQNGQLVTAGGFQVQPAITIPANALSITIGRDGVVSVTQQGQAAPVQVGQLNLTTFMNDTGLEIIGENLYTETQSSGAPNESTPGLNGAGLLYQGYVETSNVNVAEELVNMIQVQRAYEINSKAVSTTDQMLQKLTQL
;
A
#
# COMPACT_ATOMS: atom_id res chain seq x y z
N MET A 1 -12.05 -3.41 1.73
CA MET A 1 -12.82 -3.23 2.96
C MET A 1 -12.19 -4.05 4.06
N LEU A 2 -11.97 -3.40 5.21
CA LEU A 2 -11.55 -4.07 6.43
C LEU A 2 -12.72 -4.90 7.00
N PRO A 3 -12.45 -5.89 7.86
CA PRO A 3 -13.49 -6.75 8.46
C PRO A 3 -14.48 -5.98 9.35
N ASP A 4 -14.11 -4.78 9.78
CA ASP A 4 -14.96 -3.86 10.54
C ASP A 4 -15.93 -3.05 9.65
N GLY A 5 -15.85 -3.20 8.33
CA GLY A 5 -16.66 -2.48 7.36
C GLY A 5 -16.09 -1.13 6.91
N SER A 6 -14.93 -0.72 7.42
CA SER A 6 -14.25 0.51 7.00
C SER A 6 -13.48 0.33 5.68
N SER A 7 -13.26 1.43 4.97
CA SER A 7 -12.45 1.44 3.75
C SER A 7 -10.97 1.49 4.09
N ALA A 8 -10.19 0.68 3.39
CA ALA A 8 -8.73 0.74 3.40
C ALA A 8 -8.25 0.89 1.96
N TYR A 9 -7.14 1.60 1.81
CA TYR A 9 -6.55 1.93 0.53
C TYR A 9 -5.18 1.27 0.44
N THR A 10 -4.80 0.77 -0.73
CA THR A 10 -3.49 0.19 -0.94
C THR A 10 -3.06 0.38 -2.39
N ARG A 11 -1.74 0.37 -2.60
CA ARG A 11 -1.13 0.27 -3.94
C ARG A 11 -0.73 -1.16 -4.28
N ASP A 12 -0.98 -2.11 -3.37
CA ASP A 12 -0.67 -3.50 -3.63
C ASP A 12 -1.58 -4.07 -4.73
N GLY A 13 -0.96 -4.69 -5.72
CA GLY A 13 -1.62 -5.37 -6.83
C GLY A 13 -1.81 -6.89 -6.60
N SER A 14 -1.46 -7.39 -5.41
CA SER A 14 -1.54 -8.81 -5.08
C SER A 14 -2.97 -9.23 -4.70
N PHE A 15 -3.79 -9.50 -5.72
CA PHE A 15 -5.16 -9.98 -5.53
C PHE A 15 -5.29 -11.49 -5.72
N GLN A 16 -6.19 -12.09 -4.96
CA GLN A 16 -6.54 -13.50 -4.96
C GLN A 16 -8.06 -13.67 -4.94
N VAL A 17 -8.55 -14.85 -5.28
CA VAL A 17 -9.97 -15.18 -5.19
C VAL A 17 -10.18 -16.06 -3.97
N ASP A 18 -11.12 -15.67 -3.10
CA ASP A 18 -11.46 -16.45 -1.90
C ASP A 18 -12.32 -17.68 -2.23
N GLN A 19 -12.66 -18.46 -1.20
CA GLN A 19 -13.50 -19.67 -1.35
C GLN A 19 -14.94 -19.35 -1.79
N ASN A 20 -15.40 -18.11 -1.60
CA ASN A 20 -16.71 -17.65 -2.00
C ASN A 20 -16.71 -17.04 -3.42
N GLY A 21 -15.55 -17.05 -4.11
CA GLY A 21 -15.40 -16.45 -5.43
C GLY A 21 -15.21 -14.93 -5.39
N GLN A 22 -14.97 -14.31 -4.24
CA GLN A 22 -14.78 -12.87 -4.14
C GLN A 22 -13.32 -12.49 -4.34
N LEU A 23 -13.09 -11.36 -5.01
CA LEU A 23 -11.74 -10.80 -5.17
C LEU A 23 -11.29 -10.16 -3.85
N VAL A 24 -10.21 -10.71 -3.28
CA VAL A 24 -9.59 -10.27 -2.04
C VAL A 24 -8.13 -9.93 -2.25
N THR A 25 -7.54 -9.12 -1.38
CA THR A 25 -6.08 -8.91 -1.33
C THR A 25 -5.38 -10.13 -0.74
N ALA A 26 -4.04 -10.16 -0.73
CA ALA A 26 -3.26 -11.21 -0.07
C ALA A 26 -3.60 -11.38 1.43
N GLY A 27 -4.05 -10.32 2.11
CA GLY A 27 -4.53 -10.37 3.50
C GLY A 27 -5.97 -10.86 3.68
N GLY A 28 -6.67 -11.22 2.59
CA GLY A 28 -8.07 -11.65 2.62
C GLY A 28 -9.07 -10.49 2.71
N PHE A 29 -8.64 -9.25 2.49
CA PHE A 29 -9.52 -8.08 2.50
C PHE A 29 -10.23 -7.94 1.15
N GLN A 30 -11.55 -7.78 1.16
CA GLN A 30 -12.33 -7.65 -0.06
C GLN A 30 -12.05 -6.33 -0.78
N VAL A 31 -12.01 -6.35 -2.12
CA VAL A 31 -11.94 -5.12 -2.92
C VAL A 31 -13.27 -4.35 -2.88
N GLN A 32 -13.21 -3.05 -3.11
CA GLN A 32 -14.40 -2.19 -3.21
C GLN A 32 -14.43 -1.53 -4.60
N PRO A 33 -15.55 -1.60 -5.35
CA PRO A 33 -16.75 -2.42 -5.08
C PRO A 33 -16.44 -3.93 -5.11
N ALA A 34 -17.19 -4.72 -4.35
CA ALA A 34 -16.99 -6.17 -4.30
C ALA A 34 -17.19 -6.81 -5.67
N ILE A 35 -16.19 -7.56 -6.14
CA ILE A 35 -16.22 -8.27 -7.43
C ILE A 35 -16.29 -9.77 -7.15
N THR A 36 -17.31 -10.44 -7.70
CA THR A 36 -17.46 -11.90 -7.62
C THR A 36 -17.04 -12.53 -8.93
N ILE A 37 -16.02 -13.39 -8.87
CA ILE A 37 -15.52 -14.22 -9.95
C ILE A 37 -16.29 -15.55 -9.93
N PRO A 38 -16.98 -15.90 -11.02
CA PRO A 38 -17.73 -17.16 -11.08
C PRO A 38 -16.78 -18.35 -11.21
N ALA A 39 -17.14 -19.50 -10.62
CA ALA A 39 -16.29 -20.70 -10.59
C ALA A 39 -16.02 -21.30 -12.00
N ASN A 40 -16.80 -20.93 -13.01
CA ASN A 40 -16.61 -21.35 -14.40
C ASN A 40 -15.68 -20.42 -15.21
N ALA A 41 -15.04 -19.45 -14.56
CA ALA A 41 -14.03 -18.59 -15.18
C ALA A 41 -12.75 -19.39 -15.49
N LEU A 42 -12.31 -19.35 -16.75
CA LEU A 42 -11.07 -19.96 -17.21
C LEU A 42 -9.88 -19.02 -17.05
N SER A 43 -10.08 -17.74 -17.36
CA SER A 43 -9.07 -16.69 -17.16
C SER A 43 -9.72 -15.39 -16.73
N ILE A 44 -8.97 -14.60 -15.97
CA ILE A 44 -9.33 -13.26 -15.52
C ILE A 44 -8.45 -12.27 -16.27
N THR A 45 -9.07 -11.29 -16.92
CA THR A 45 -8.41 -10.20 -17.62
C THR A 45 -8.85 -8.89 -17.00
N ILE A 46 -7.89 -8.07 -16.58
CA ILE A 46 -8.15 -6.74 -16.03
C ILE A 46 -7.74 -5.69 -17.06
N GLY A 47 -8.71 -4.91 -17.52
CA GLY A 47 -8.50 -3.77 -18.41
C GLY A 47 -7.73 -2.65 -17.71
N ARG A 48 -7.06 -1.82 -18.50
CA ARG A 48 -6.29 -0.66 -17.99
C ARG A 48 -7.17 0.39 -17.32
N ASP A 49 -8.45 0.39 -17.67
CA ASP A 49 -9.56 1.19 -17.14
C ASP A 49 -10.24 0.54 -15.91
N GLY A 50 -9.67 -0.56 -15.41
CA GLY A 50 -10.17 -1.30 -14.25
C GLY A 50 -11.31 -2.25 -14.54
N VAL A 51 -11.72 -2.41 -15.79
CA VAL A 51 -12.77 -3.37 -16.15
C VAL A 51 -12.26 -4.80 -15.93
N VAL A 52 -12.85 -5.51 -14.97
CA VAL A 52 -12.54 -6.92 -14.71
C VAL A 52 -13.45 -7.78 -15.57
N SER A 53 -12.84 -8.53 -16.49
CA SER A 53 -13.52 -9.44 -17.39
C SER A 53 -13.03 -10.87 -17.18
N VAL A 54 -13.92 -11.84 -17.35
CA VAL A 54 -13.57 -13.26 -17.30
C VAL A 54 -13.96 -13.95 -18.59
N THR A 55 -13.15 -14.91 -19.01
CA THR A 55 -13.56 -15.86 -20.06
C THR A 55 -14.21 -17.07 -19.40
N GLN A 56 -15.36 -17.49 -19.88
CA GLN A 56 -16.10 -18.63 -19.32
C GLN A 56 -16.07 -19.81 -20.30
N GLN A 57 -16.10 -21.02 -19.77
CA GLN A 57 -16.17 -22.21 -20.60
C GLN A 57 -17.45 -22.18 -21.47
N GLY A 58 -17.29 -22.22 -22.79
CA GLY A 58 -18.39 -22.16 -23.76
C GLY A 58 -18.74 -20.75 -24.29
N GLN A 59 -18.07 -19.70 -23.79
CA GLN A 59 -18.19 -18.32 -24.29
C GLN A 59 -16.83 -17.83 -24.75
N ALA A 60 -16.68 -17.53 -26.05
CA ALA A 60 -15.43 -17.00 -26.59
C ALA A 60 -15.22 -15.51 -26.26
N ALA A 61 -16.31 -14.77 -26.00
CA ALA A 61 -16.25 -13.36 -25.63
C ALA A 61 -15.99 -13.20 -24.11
N PRO A 62 -15.06 -12.32 -23.71
CA PRO A 62 -14.91 -11.95 -22.31
C PRO A 62 -16.19 -11.32 -21.77
N VAL A 63 -16.61 -11.73 -20.57
CA VAL A 63 -17.76 -11.18 -19.85
C VAL A 63 -17.26 -10.30 -18.73
N GLN A 64 -17.70 -9.04 -18.69
CA GLN A 64 -17.39 -8.13 -17.60
C GLN A 64 -18.09 -8.58 -16.32
N VAL A 65 -17.33 -8.77 -15.24
CA VAL A 65 -17.82 -9.19 -13.92
C VAL A 65 -17.77 -8.06 -12.89
N GLY A 66 -17.01 -6.99 -13.18
CA GLY A 66 -16.92 -5.84 -12.31
C GLY A 66 -16.00 -4.77 -12.88
N GLN A 67 -15.80 -3.72 -12.08
CA GLN A 67 -14.87 -2.64 -12.38
C GLN A 67 -14.18 -2.22 -11.08
N LEU A 68 -12.85 -2.10 -11.16
CA LEU A 68 -12.03 -1.51 -10.12
C LEU A 68 -11.90 -0.01 -10.36
N ASN A 69 -12.14 0.76 -9.31
CA ASN A 69 -11.88 2.18 -9.30
C ASN A 69 -10.59 2.46 -8.54
N LEU A 70 -9.97 3.60 -8.84
CA LEU A 70 -8.83 4.11 -8.08
C LEU A 70 -9.28 5.30 -7.25
N THR A 71 -8.80 5.35 -6.01
CA THR A 71 -9.03 6.49 -5.13
C THR A 71 -7.79 7.36 -5.09
N THR A 72 -7.94 8.65 -5.38
CA THR A 72 -6.87 9.64 -5.23
C THR A 72 -7.14 10.52 -4.01
N PHE A 73 -6.07 11.02 -3.40
CA PHE A 73 -6.12 11.91 -2.26
C PHE A 73 -5.43 13.22 -2.61
N MET A 74 -5.81 14.31 -1.92
CA MET A 74 -5.13 15.59 -2.08
C MET A 74 -3.71 15.53 -1.49
N ASN A 75 -3.53 14.78 -0.39
CA ASN A 75 -2.25 14.64 0.27
C ASN A 75 -1.97 13.20 0.71
N ASP A 76 -1.19 12.48 -0.08
CA ASP A 76 -0.78 11.09 0.22
C ASP A 76 0.02 10.97 1.52
N THR A 77 0.80 11.99 1.91
CA THR A 77 1.58 11.95 3.17
C THR A 77 0.71 12.05 4.42
N GLY A 78 -0.54 12.51 4.26
CA GLY A 78 -1.52 12.56 5.33
C GLY A 78 -2.20 11.23 5.58
N LEU A 79 -2.00 10.21 4.75
CA LEU A 79 -2.61 8.89 4.95
C LEU A 79 -1.95 8.19 6.14
N GLU A 80 -2.77 7.55 6.96
CA GLU A 80 -2.27 6.79 8.11
C GLU A 80 -2.05 5.33 7.70
N ILE A 81 -0.88 4.78 8.05
CA ILE A 81 -0.50 3.40 7.74
C ILE A 81 -1.06 2.50 8.83
N ILE A 82 -1.94 1.58 8.45
CA ILE A 82 -2.57 0.63 9.39
C ILE A 82 -1.91 -0.76 9.37
N GLY A 83 -0.81 -0.92 8.62
CA GLY A 83 -0.05 -2.17 8.47
C GLY A 83 -0.30 -2.86 7.11
N GLU A 84 0.54 -3.83 6.76
CA GLU A 84 0.41 -4.63 5.52
C GLU A 84 0.25 -3.82 4.21
N ASN A 85 0.88 -2.65 4.14
CA ASN A 85 0.75 -1.70 3.02
C ASN A 85 -0.69 -1.16 2.82
N LEU A 86 -1.51 -1.24 3.85
CA LEU A 86 -2.83 -0.62 3.90
C LEU A 86 -2.75 0.78 4.53
N TYR A 87 -3.58 1.66 4.01
CA TYR A 87 -3.71 3.05 4.40
C TYR A 87 -5.17 3.36 4.75
N THR A 88 -5.38 4.23 5.71
CA THR A 88 -6.69 4.81 6.02
C THR A 88 -6.68 6.32 5.80
N GLU A 89 -7.87 6.87 5.54
CA GLU A 89 -8.03 8.31 5.36
C GLU A 89 -7.91 9.05 6.69
N THR A 90 -7.35 10.24 6.65
CA THR A 90 -7.28 11.14 7.79
C THR A 90 -7.78 12.52 7.40
N GLN A 91 -7.97 13.40 8.39
CA GLN A 91 -8.27 14.80 8.12
C GLN A 91 -7.17 15.48 7.29
N SER A 92 -5.91 15.02 7.41
CA SER A 92 -4.78 15.59 6.69
C SER A 92 -4.60 15.04 5.27
N SER A 93 -5.15 13.86 4.96
CA SER A 93 -5.11 13.31 3.58
C SER A 93 -6.10 13.99 2.65
N GLY A 94 -7.15 14.59 3.22
CA GLY A 94 -8.30 15.07 2.48
C GLY A 94 -9.28 13.94 2.15
N ALA A 95 -10.41 14.31 1.56
CA ALA A 95 -11.46 13.36 1.19
C ALA A 95 -11.01 12.45 0.03
N PRO A 96 -11.41 11.17 0.04
CA PRO A 96 -11.14 10.24 -1.04
C PRO A 96 -11.89 10.67 -2.31
N ASN A 97 -11.19 10.70 -3.45
CA ASN A 97 -11.78 10.93 -4.76
C ASN A 97 -11.70 9.64 -5.58
N GLU A 98 -12.82 8.91 -5.66
CA GLU A 98 -12.92 7.70 -6.45
C GLU A 98 -13.15 8.05 -7.93
N SER A 99 -12.25 7.60 -8.79
CA SER A 99 -12.29 7.83 -10.23
C SER A 99 -11.91 6.56 -10.99
N THR A 100 -12.40 6.45 -12.22
CA THR A 100 -11.98 5.39 -13.12
C THR A 100 -10.48 5.51 -13.41
N PRO A 101 -9.73 4.39 -13.44
CA PRO A 101 -8.33 4.39 -13.86
C PRO A 101 -8.13 5.11 -15.21
N GLY A 102 -7.13 5.98 -15.29
CA GLY A 102 -6.84 6.81 -16.47
C GLY A 102 -7.61 8.12 -16.58
N LEU A 103 -8.53 8.42 -15.64
CA LEU A 103 -9.27 9.69 -15.56
C LEU A 103 -8.91 10.47 -14.31
N ASN A 104 -9.08 11.80 -14.34
CA ASN A 104 -8.88 12.71 -13.18
C ASN A 104 -7.53 12.54 -12.46
N GLY A 105 -6.46 12.25 -13.19
CA GLY A 105 -5.13 12.05 -12.62
C GLY A 105 -4.91 10.67 -11.98
N ALA A 106 -5.90 9.77 -12.02
CA ALA A 106 -5.73 8.38 -11.64
C ALA A 106 -4.83 7.65 -12.64
N GLY A 107 -3.95 6.79 -12.12
CA GLY A 107 -3.08 5.94 -12.95
C GLY A 107 -3.86 4.91 -13.78
N LEU A 108 -3.13 4.17 -14.61
CA LEU A 108 -3.68 3.02 -15.35
C LEU A 108 -3.33 1.73 -14.61
N LEU A 109 -4.18 0.72 -14.73
CA LEU A 109 -3.91 -0.60 -14.17
C LEU A 109 -3.10 -1.45 -15.16
N TYR A 110 -2.10 -2.17 -14.63
CA TYR A 110 -1.25 -3.08 -15.39
C TYR A 110 -1.32 -4.47 -14.77
N GLN A 111 -2.07 -5.37 -15.40
CA GLN A 111 -2.15 -6.76 -14.95
C GLN A 111 -0.80 -7.46 -15.11
N GLY A 112 -0.39 -8.21 -14.10
CA GLY A 112 0.86 -8.99 -14.10
C GLY A 112 2.10 -8.21 -13.66
N TYR A 113 1.95 -6.96 -13.24
CA TYR A 113 3.01 -6.15 -12.67
C TYR A 113 2.71 -5.83 -11.21
N VAL A 114 3.77 -5.63 -10.41
CA VAL A 114 3.68 -5.20 -9.01
C VAL A 114 4.47 -3.91 -8.84
N GLU A 115 3.94 -2.97 -8.04
CA GLU A 115 4.65 -1.74 -7.68
C GLU A 115 5.64 -2.06 -6.56
N THR A 116 6.93 -1.82 -6.79
CA THR A 116 7.98 -2.01 -5.78
C THR A 116 8.22 -0.73 -4.99
N SER A 117 8.79 -0.85 -3.80
CA SER A 117 9.23 0.31 -3.03
C SER A 117 10.19 1.18 -3.84
N ASN A 118 10.02 2.50 -3.75
CA ASN A 118 10.90 3.50 -4.34
C ASN A 118 12.17 3.76 -3.51
N VAL A 119 12.40 2.98 -2.44
CA VAL A 119 13.48 3.17 -1.48
C VAL A 119 14.75 2.46 -1.95
N ASN A 120 15.88 3.19 -1.92
CA ASN A 120 17.19 2.63 -2.20
C ASN A 120 17.84 2.10 -0.92
N VAL A 121 17.95 0.78 -0.81
CA VAL A 121 18.51 0.11 0.38
C VAL A 121 19.94 0.56 0.70
N ALA A 122 20.77 0.84 -0.32
CA ALA A 122 22.15 1.25 -0.08
C ALA A 122 22.23 2.64 0.57
N GLU A 123 21.37 3.56 0.15
CA GLU A 123 21.29 4.92 0.69
C GLU A 123 20.72 4.93 2.11
N GLU A 124 19.67 4.13 2.36
CA GLU A 124 19.11 3.99 3.71
C GLU A 124 20.08 3.37 4.70
N LEU A 125 20.91 2.41 4.29
CA LEU A 125 21.96 1.86 5.15
C LEU A 125 23.01 2.91 5.51
N VAL A 126 23.40 3.78 4.57
CA VAL A 126 24.33 4.88 4.84
C VAL A 126 23.70 5.88 5.81
N ASN A 127 22.43 6.24 5.63
CA ASN A 127 21.70 7.12 6.54
C ASN A 127 21.61 6.51 7.95
N MET A 128 21.33 5.21 8.06
CA MET A 128 21.34 4.49 9.34
C MET A 128 22.72 4.52 10.01
N ILE A 129 23.81 4.32 9.25
CA ILE A 129 25.17 4.42 9.78
C ILE A 129 25.47 5.85 10.27
N GLN A 130 25.02 6.87 9.55
CA GLN A 130 25.19 8.26 9.96
C GLN A 130 24.44 8.57 11.26
N VAL A 131 23.18 8.10 11.38
CA VAL A 131 22.38 8.25 12.60
C VAL A 131 23.01 7.51 13.78
N GLN A 132 23.52 6.29 13.55
CA GLN A 132 24.24 5.52 14.57
C GLN A 132 25.51 6.25 15.03
N ARG A 133 26.31 6.78 14.10
CA ARG A 133 27.50 7.58 14.44
C ARG A 133 27.15 8.86 15.18
N ALA A 134 26.08 9.56 14.79
CA ALA A 134 25.61 10.73 15.51
C ALA A 134 25.21 10.38 16.96
N TYR A 135 24.54 9.24 17.16
CA TYR A 135 24.22 8.72 18.48
C TYR A 135 25.48 8.36 19.29
N GLU A 136 26.46 7.69 18.68
CA GLU A 136 27.75 7.37 19.32
C GLU A 136 28.51 8.63 19.74
N ILE A 137 28.57 9.65 18.87
CA ILE A 137 29.21 10.94 19.17
C ILE A 137 28.48 11.63 20.32
N ASN A 138 27.14 11.64 20.32
CA ASN A 138 26.35 12.21 21.40
C ASN A 138 26.56 11.48 22.73
N SER A 139 26.58 10.14 22.71
CA SER A 139 26.88 9.32 23.89
C SER A 139 28.31 9.58 24.41
N LYS A 140 29.28 9.73 23.50
CA LYS A 140 30.66 10.05 23.85
C LYS A 140 30.78 11.46 24.45
N ALA A 141 30.07 12.45 23.90
CA ALA A 141 30.03 13.80 24.46
C ALA A 141 29.41 13.81 25.88
N VAL A 142 28.33 13.05 26.11
CA VAL A 142 27.72 12.89 27.44
C VAL A 142 28.70 12.25 28.42
N SER A 143 29.30 11.11 28.06
CA SER A 143 30.28 10.44 28.94
C SER A 143 31.52 11.30 29.22
N THR A 144 32.00 12.10 28.27
CA THR A 144 33.09 13.05 28.54
C THR A 144 32.66 14.17 29.48
N THR A 145 31.41 14.61 29.40
CA THR A 145 30.84 15.60 30.32
C THR A 145 30.73 15.03 31.73
N ASP A 146 30.25 13.79 31.87
CA ASP A 146 30.17 13.08 33.15
C ASP A 146 31.54 12.88 33.80
N GLN A 147 32.56 12.51 33.00
CA GLN A 147 33.94 12.39 33.47
C GLN A 147 34.51 13.72 33.99
N MET A 148 34.18 14.83 33.32
CA MET A 148 34.59 16.17 33.76
C MET A 148 33.90 16.57 35.06
N LEU A 149 32.60 16.28 35.21
CA LEU A 149 31.84 16.50 36.45
C LEU A 149 32.38 15.67 37.62
N GLN A 150 32.76 14.42 37.37
CA GLN A 150 33.36 13.56 38.38
C GLN A 150 34.73 14.08 38.85
N LYS A 151 35.55 14.63 37.94
CA LYS A 151 36.82 15.27 38.31
C LYS A 151 36.63 16.55 39.13
N LEU A 152 35.61 17.36 38.82
CA LEU A 152 35.28 18.57 39.57
C LEU A 152 34.80 18.27 41.00
N THR A 153 34.12 17.15 41.21
CA THR A 153 33.64 16.73 42.55
C THR A 153 34.71 16.06 43.40
N GLN A 154 35.85 15.67 42.82
CA GLN A 154 37.01 15.11 43.53
C GLN A 154 38.06 16.17 43.91
N LEU A 155 37.90 17.41 43.45
CA LEU A 155 38.66 18.59 43.88
C LEU A 155 37.92 19.30 45.02
#